data_AF-A0A959STZ3-F1
#
_entry.id   AF-A0A959STZ3-F1
#
_cell.length_a   1.000
_cell.length_b   1.000
_cell.length_c   1.000
_cell.angle_alpha   90.00
_cell.angle_beta   90.00
_cell.angle_gamma   90.00
#
_symmetry.space_group_name_H-M   'P 1'
#
loop_
_entity.id
_entity.type
_entity.pdbx_description
1 polymer ?
#
loop_
_entity_poly.entity_id
_entity_poly.type
_entity_poly.pdbx_seq_one_letter_code
_entity_poly.pdbx_strand_id
1 'polypeptide(L)'
;MNKYMLCSWWLFFTPLAAKPNYELKYFDCCIMKPLVTFILLTICLTTVAQTTPERNWVDTEVKYTDAAGNVIMVQNSLPKGGGGYIDVAGKKYSYVILWTRIVNESATPLKFMMKFPADTFAIFPSPDSYIRLFLPPDIMTPDKIQLVDYGLTNLKPFLDAEFNRPSLQRKILKPNEEYYFYIPILLHQARGTARTALVLKEHDLFYKVNIGEHSTLIPCGRIYFEN
;
A
#
# COMPACT_ATOMS: atom_id res chain seq x y z
N MET A 1 -15.15 46.23 -19.36
CA MET A 1 -14.65 46.07 -17.98
C MET A 1 -13.31 45.35 -18.03
N ASN A 2 -12.33 45.95 -17.34
CA ASN A 2 -10.88 45.68 -17.31
C ASN A 2 -10.44 44.23 -17.03
N LYS A 3 -9.21 43.86 -17.45
CA LYS A 3 -8.01 43.89 -16.57
C LYS A 3 -6.72 43.33 -17.21
N TYR A 4 -5.72 44.24 -17.33
CA TYR A 4 -4.26 44.10 -17.13
C TYR A 4 -3.41 43.18 -18.04
N MET A 5 -2.13 43.42 -18.33
CA MET A 5 -1.17 44.54 -18.27
C MET A 5 0.16 43.93 -18.76
N LEU A 6 0.73 44.43 -19.86
CA LEU A 6 2.08 44.08 -20.32
C LEU A 6 2.84 45.38 -20.54
N CYS A 7 3.92 45.60 -19.79
CA CYS A 7 4.86 46.68 -20.07
C CYS A 7 6.28 46.22 -19.74
N SER A 8 7.07 46.07 -20.81
CA SER A 8 8.50 45.83 -20.82
C SER A 8 9.24 47.16 -20.95
N TRP A 9 10.22 47.44 -20.08
CA TRP A 9 11.19 48.51 -20.28
C TRP A 9 12.61 47.96 -20.15
N TRP A 10 13.38 48.12 -21.22
CA TRP A 10 14.84 48.04 -21.27
C TRP A 10 15.42 49.40 -20.87
N LEU A 11 16.55 49.42 -20.17
CA LEU A 11 17.53 50.52 -20.26
C LEU A 11 18.94 49.97 -19.96
N PHE A 12 19.83 50.14 -20.95
CA PHE A 12 21.29 50.08 -20.84
C PHE A 12 21.81 51.42 -20.33
N PHE A 13 22.87 51.41 -19.50
CA PHE A 13 23.93 52.44 -19.51
C PHE A 13 25.22 51.87 -18.88
N THR A 14 26.32 51.96 -19.62
CA THR A 14 27.74 51.91 -19.18
C THR A 14 28.28 53.36 -19.18
N PRO A 15 29.55 53.66 -18.83
CA PRO A 15 30.47 53.17 -17.78
C PRO A 15 31.02 54.34 -16.91
N LEU A 16 31.78 54.08 -15.83
CA LEU A 16 32.76 55.06 -15.33
C LEU A 16 33.94 54.40 -14.61
N ALA A 17 35.16 54.80 -14.98
CA ALA A 17 36.43 54.31 -14.46
C ALA A 17 36.91 55.16 -13.27
N ALA A 18 37.48 54.52 -12.24
CA ALA A 18 38.60 55.02 -11.43
C ALA A 18 39.04 53.99 -10.37
N LYS A 19 40.31 53.56 -10.41
CA LYS A 19 41.11 53.11 -9.25
C LYS A 19 41.64 54.39 -8.54
N PRO A 20 42.13 54.40 -7.27
CA PRO A 20 42.91 53.31 -6.65
C PRO A 20 42.82 53.15 -5.09
N ASN A 21 43.56 52.13 -4.63
CA ASN A 21 44.22 52.00 -3.32
C ASN A 21 43.37 51.78 -2.06
N TYR A 22 43.15 50.50 -1.73
CA TYR A 22 43.10 50.03 -0.35
C TYR A 22 44.00 48.79 -0.26
N GLU A 23 44.95 48.81 0.68
CA GLU A 23 45.79 47.68 1.01
C GLU A 23 44.92 46.47 1.38
N LEU A 24 45.04 45.38 0.62
CA LEU A 24 44.60 44.07 1.06
C LEU A 24 45.57 43.60 2.15
N LYS A 25 45.26 43.92 3.41
CA LYS A 25 45.78 43.13 4.53
C LYS A 25 45.28 41.70 4.33
N TYR A 26 46.22 40.82 3.97
CA TYR A 26 46.05 39.38 4.04
C TYR A 26 45.59 39.03 5.45
N PHE A 27 44.31 38.75 5.62
CA PHE A 27 43.83 38.01 6.77
C PHE A 27 44.20 36.56 6.53
N ASP A 28 44.98 36.01 7.46
CA ASP A 28 45.53 34.67 7.47
C ASP A 28 44.54 33.60 6.99
N CYS A 29 44.86 33.01 5.85
CA CYS A 29 44.18 31.89 5.21
C CYS A 29 44.51 30.55 5.93
N CYS A 30 44.47 30.52 7.26
CA CYS A 30 44.73 29.31 8.05
C CYS A 30 43.53 28.84 8.89
N ILE A 31 42.45 29.64 8.99
CA ILE A 31 41.29 29.30 9.83
C ILE A 31 40.03 28.96 9.00
N MET A 32 40.08 29.08 7.66
CA MET A 32 38.90 28.88 6.81
C MET A 32 38.70 27.44 6.30
N LYS A 33 39.72 26.58 6.36
CA LYS A 33 39.62 25.16 5.96
C LYS A 33 38.92 24.27 6.99
N PRO A 34 39.19 24.34 8.30
CA PRO A 34 38.55 23.43 9.26
C PRO A 34 37.07 23.78 9.51
N LEU A 35 36.69 25.05 9.35
CA LEU A 35 35.31 25.52 9.59
C LEU A 35 34.33 25.04 8.52
N VAL A 36 34.74 25.01 7.25
CA VAL A 36 33.89 24.54 6.14
C VAL A 36 33.70 23.01 6.21
N THR A 37 34.72 22.26 6.64
CA THR A 37 34.59 20.81 6.86
C THR A 37 33.68 20.50 8.05
N PHE A 38 33.70 21.30 9.12
CA PHE A 38 32.83 21.11 10.29
C PHE A 38 31.35 21.40 9.99
N ILE A 39 31.07 22.37 9.13
CA ILE A 39 29.70 22.71 8.70
C ILE A 39 29.15 21.62 7.75
N LEU A 40 29.97 21.08 6.85
CA LEU A 40 29.56 19.95 6.00
C LEU A 40 29.35 18.65 6.80
N LEU A 41 30.15 18.41 7.85
CA LEU A 41 29.99 17.23 8.70
C LEU A 41 28.70 17.30 9.55
N THR A 42 28.34 18.49 10.06
CA THR A 42 27.09 18.67 10.82
C THR A 42 25.85 18.61 9.92
N ILE A 43 25.91 19.10 8.68
CA ILE A 43 24.80 18.93 7.71
C ILE A 43 24.60 17.45 7.36
N CYS A 44 25.66 16.66 7.19
CA CYS A 44 25.57 15.21 6.97
C CYS A 44 25.01 14.41 8.17
N LEU A 45 25.18 14.90 9.40
CA LEU A 45 24.65 14.23 10.60
C LEU A 45 23.15 14.50 10.81
N THR A 46 22.62 15.61 10.29
CA THR A 46 21.17 15.92 10.43
C THR A 46 20.27 15.26 9.39
N THR A 47 20.84 14.71 8.30
CA THR A 47 20.07 13.94 7.30
C THR A 47 19.90 12.46 7.69
N VAL A 48 20.63 11.99 8.71
CA VAL A 48 20.52 10.64 9.25
C VAL A 48 19.86 10.72 10.63
N ALA A 49 18.52 10.66 10.66
CA ALA A 49 17.68 10.22 11.79
C ALA A 49 16.42 11.10 11.99
N GLN A 50 15.55 11.12 10.98
CA GLN A 50 14.11 11.20 11.25
C GLN A 50 13.42 10.11 10.43
N THR A 51 13.74 8.84 10.69
CA THR A 51 12.84 7.77 10.30
C THR A 51 11.65 7.83 11.26
N THR A 52 10.46 8.12 10.73
CA THR A 52 9.24 7.89 11.52
C THR A 52 9.22 6.42 11.94
N PRO A 53 8.87 6.10 13.20
CA PRO A 53 8.82 4.72 13.64
C PRO A 53 7.89 3.93 12.71
N GLU A 54 8.40 2.82 12.17
CA GLU A 54 7.63 1.97 11.28
C GLU A 54 6.34 1.53 11.97
N ARG A 55 5.20 1.92 11.41
CA ARG A 55 3.91 1.51 11.97
C ARG A 55 3.73 0.01 11.71
N ASN A 56 3.32 -0.72 12.74
CA ASN A 56 2.84 -2.09 12.55
C ASN A 56 1.48 -2.05 11.86
N TRP A 57 1.41 -2.61 10.65
CA TRP A 57 0.19 -2.69 9.85
C TRP A 57 -0.48 -4.08 9.90
N VAL A 58 -0.02 -4.99 10.76
CA VAL A 58 -0.67 -6.27 11.05
C VAL A 58 -1.86 -6.01 11.98
N ASP A 59 -3.04 -6.51 11.60
CA ASP A 59 -4.26 -6.47 12.41
C ASP A 59 -4.41 -7.76 13.23
N THR A 60 -4.25 -8.91 12.57
CA THR A 60 -4.38 -10.23 13.20
C THR A 60 -3.30 -11.18 12.70
N GLU A 61 -2.92 -12.11 13.57
CA GLU A 61 -2.11 -13.28 13.26
C GLU A 61 -2.80 -14.50 13.87
N VAL A 62 -2.96 -15.57 13.09
CA VAL A 62 -3.57 -16.82 13.55
C VAL A 62 -2.78 -18.00 13.00
N LYS A 63 -2.57 -19.01 13.84
CA LYS A 63 -2.01 -20.30 13.44
C LYS A 63 -3.10 -21.36 13.40
N TYR A 64 -3.09 -22.16 12.33
CA TYR A 64 -3.97 -23.30 12.15
C TYR A 64 -3.11 -24.56 12.12
N THR A 65 -3.42 -25.52 12.98
CA THR A 65 -2.75 -26.81 13.04
C THR A 65 -3.73 -27.91 12.65
N ASP A 66 -3.38 -28.73 11.68
CA ASP A 66 -4.19 -29.88 11.29
C ASP A 66 -3.95 -31.10 12.21
N ALA A 67 -4.71 -32.17 12.01
CA ALA A 67 -4.59 -33.39 12.81
C ALA A 67 -3.24 -34.13 12.63
N ALA A 68 -2.52 -33.87 11.54
CA ALA A 68 -1.18 -34.42 11.29
C ALA A 68 -0.06 -33.54 11.89
N GLY A 69 -0.40 -32.41 12.50
CA GLY A 69 0.55 -31.47 13.09
C GLY A 69 1.12 -30.47 12.09
N ASN A 70 0.61 -30.41 10.86
CA ASN A 70 1.03 -29.38 9.91
C ASN A 70 0.43 -28.03 10.34
N VAL A 71 1.24 -26.97 10.26
CA VAL A 71 0.93 -25.62 10.69
C VAL A 71 0.91 -24.64 9.51
N ILE A 72 -0.16 -23.85 9.44
CA ILE A 72 -0.31 -22.70 8.55
C ILE A 72 -0.44 -21.44 9.42
N MET A 73 0.41 -20.45 9.20
CA MET A 73 0.25 -19.13 9.83
C MET A 73 -0.34 -18.15 8.83
N VAL A 74 -1.31 -17.35 9.29
CA VAL A 74 -2.01 -16.34 8.49
C VAL A 74 -1.93 -15.00 9.22
N GLN A 75 -1.42 -13.98 8.53
CA GLN A 75 -1.49 -12.59 8.98
C GLN A 75 -2.40 -11.78 8.05
N ASN A 76 -3.22 -10.91 8.64
CA ASN A 76 -4.06 -9.97 7.90
C ASN A 76 -3.66 -8.54 8.25
N SER A 77 -3.73 -7.64 7.27
CA SER A 77 -3.39 -6.24 7.48
C SER A 77 -4.54 -5.41 8.03
N LEU A 78 -4.20 -4.28 8.63
CA LEU A 78 -5.09 -3.12 8.73
C LEU A 78 -5.40 -2.60 7.31
N PRO A 79 -6.50 -1.85 7.10
CA PRO A 79 -6.78 -1.27 5.80
C PRO A 79 -5.92 -0.03 5.52
N LYS A 80 -5.47 0.11 4.27
CA LYS A 80 -5.06 1.39 3.66
C LYS A 80 -6.03 1.78 2.54
N GLY A 81 -5.88 2.97 1.96
CA GLY A 81 -6.78 3.50 0.95
C GLY A 81 -7.74 4.55 1.51
N GLY A 82 -8.96 4.56 1.00
CA GLY A 82 -9.92 5.65 1.20
C GLY A 82 -10.05 6.58 -0.02
N GLY A 83 -9.40 6.23 -1.14
CA GLY A 83 -9.59 6.88 -2.43
C GLY A 83 -10.92 6.51 -3.09
N GLY A 84 -11.19 7.14 -4.24
CA GLY A 84 -12.36 6.88 -5.06
C GLY A 84 -12.00 6.15 -6.36
N TYR A 85 -12.91 5.28 -6.80
CA TYR A 85 -12.88 4.65 -8.12
C TYR A 85 -14.21 4.95 -8.83
N ILE A 86 -14.14 5.28 -10.13
CA ILE A 86 -15.31 5.46 -10.98
C ILE A 86 -15.19 4.42 -12.09
N ASP A 87 -16.17 3.53 -12.18
CA ASP A 87 -16.17 2.51 -13.23
C ASP A 87 -16.53 3.09 -14.61
N VAL A 88 -16.41 2.26 -15.65
CA VAL A 88 -16.72 2.64 -17.03
C VAL A 88 -18.19 3.04 -17.25
N ALA A 89 -19.09 2.62 -16.36
CA ALA A 89 -20.50 3.00 -16.38
C ALA A 89 -20.78 4.28 -15.57
N GLY A 90 -19.75 4.91 -15.00
CA GLY A 90 -19.85 6.13 -14.19
C GLY A 90 -20.25 5.88 -12.73
N LYS A 91 -20.35 4.62 -12.29
CA LYS A 91 -20.70 4.31 -10.91
C LYS A 91 -19.48 4.51 -10.01
N LYS A 92 -19.74 5.16 -8.88
CA LYS A 92 -18.71 5.57 -7.92
C LYS A 92 -18.56 4.55 -6.79
N TYR A 93 -17.31 4.31 -6.42
CA TYR A 93 -16.91 3.44 -5.33
C TYR A 93 -15.87 4.17 -4.48
N SER A 94 -15.87 3.92 -3.17
CA SER A 94 -14.65 4.06 -2.38
C SER A 94 -13.92 2.73 -2.38
N TYR A 95 -12.63 2.75 -2.08
CA TYR A 95 -11.85 1.52 -1.95
C TYR A 95 -11.01 1.49 -0.69
N VAL A 96 -10.78 0.28 -0.21
CA VAL A 96 -9.73 -0.03 0.77
C VAL A 96 -8.86 -1.14 0.21
N ILE A 97 -7.58 -1.12 0.53
CA ILE A 97 -6.61 -2.14 0.14
C ILE A 97 -6.11 -2.81 1.42
N LEU A 98 -6.15 -4.13 1.41
CA LEU A 98 -5.59 -4.96 2.45
C LEU A 98 -4.56 -5.90 1.83
N TRP A 99 -3.73 -6.50 2.68
CA TRP A 99 -2.90 -7.64 2.31
C TRP A 99 -3.10 -8.77 3.30
N THR A 100 -2.89 -9.99 2.81
CA THR A 100 -2.82 -11.20 3.62
C THR A 100 -1.49 -11.90 3.34
N ARG A 101 -0.85 -12.39 4.40
CA ARG A 101 0.32 -13.26 4.34
C ARG A 101 -0.08 -14.65 4.79
N ILE A 102 0.34 -15.65 4.04
CA ILE A 102 0.24 -17.06 4.40
C ILE A 102 1.66 -17.60 4.52
N VAL A 103 1.96 -18.33 5.60
CA VAL A 103 3.24 -19.00 5.80
C VAL A 103 2.99 -20.49 5.99
N ASN A 104 3.68 -21.30 5.20
CA ASN A 104 3.75 -22.74 5.40
C ASN A 104 4.84 -23.04 6.44
N GLU A 105 4.47 -23.22 7.71
CA GLU A 105 5.43 -23.55 8.78
C GLU A 105 5.72 -25.07 8.86
N SER A 106 5.31 -25.85 7.87
CA SER A 106 5.38 -27.32 7.87
C SER A 106 6.44 -27.85 6.91
N ALA A 107 6.78 -29.14 7.05
CA ALA A 107 7.67 -29.85 6.12
C ALA A 107 6.98 -30.31 4.82
N THR A 108 5.66 -30.16 4.74
CA THR A 108 4.83 -30.63 3.63
C THR A 108 4.42 -29.46 2.74
N PRO A 109 4.46 -29.58 1.39
CA PRO A 109 3.97 -28.52 0.51
C PRO A 109 2.50 -28.17 0.75
N LEU A 110 2.18 -26.88 0.70
CA LEU A 110 0.84 -26.34 0.96
C LEU A 110 0.23 -25.80 -0.34
N LYS A 111 -0.88 -26.38 -0.78
CA LYS A 111 -1.65 -25.89 -1.92
C LYS A 111 -2.64 -24.82 -1.47
N PHE A 112 -2.55 -23.65 -2.09
CA PHE A 112 -3.44 -22.52 -1.86
C PHE A 112 -4.18 -22.16 -3.15
N MET A 113 -5.49 -22.00 -3.06
CA MET A 113 -6.33 -21.47 -4.12
C MET A 113 -7.40 -20.55 -3.53
N MET A 114 -7.49 -19.34 -4.08
CA MET A 114 -8.50 -18.36 -3.70
C MET A 114 -9.14 -17.74 -4.93
N LYS A 115 -10.46 -17.58 -4.92
CA LYS A 115 -11.27 -17.00 -5.98
C LYS A 115 -12.32 -16.08 -5.38
N PHE A 116 -12.46 -14.89 -5.96
CA PHE A 116 -13.67 -14.09 -5.78
C PHE A 116 -14.50 -14.08 -7.07
N PRO A 117 -15.83 -14.26 -6.98
CA PRO A 117 -16.71 -14.06 -8.12
C PRO A 117 -16.72 -12.59 -8.54
N ALA A 118 -17.24 -12.30 -9.74
CA ALA A 118 -17.50 -10.92 -10.15
C ALA A 118 -18.70 -10.30 -9.39
N ASP A 119 -19.42 -11.09 -8.62
CA ASP A 119 -20.66 -10.68 -7.96
C ASP A 119 -20.41 -9.64 -6.85
N THR A 120 -21.51 -9.01 -6.44
CA THR A 120 -21.54 -8.07 -5.31
C THR A 120 -22.02 -8.77 -4.05
N PHE A 121 -21.46 -8.41 -2.90
CA PHE A 121 -21.91 -8.93 -1.62
C PHE A 121 -22.69 -7.85 -0.87
N ALA A 122 -23.97 -8.12 -0.62
CA ALA A 122 -24.81 -7.29 0.22
C ALA A 122 -24.47 -7.55 1.69
N ILE A 123 -23.81 -6.58 2.32
CA ILE A 123 -23.46 -6.65 3.76
C ILE A 123 -24.19 -5.59 4.57
N PHE A 124 -24.73 -4.58 3.88
CA PHE A 124 -25.41 -3.44 4.48
C PHE A 124 -26.93 -3.63 4.42
N PRO A 125 -27.71 -2.96 5.29
CA PRO A 125 -29.17 -3.03 5.25
C PRO A 125 -29.78 -2.43 3.97
N SER A 126 -29.09 -1.47 3.35
CA SER A 126 -29.55 -0.84 2.11
C SER A 126 -29.32 -1.77 0.91
N PRO A 127 -30.34 -2.05 0.08
CA PRO A 127 -30.22 -2.95 -1.07
C PRO A 127 -29.26 -2.42 -2.15
N ASP A 128 -29.05 -1.10 -2.21
CA ASP A 128 -28.13 -0.46 -3.15
C ASP A 128 -26.69 -0.39 -2.63
N SER A 129 -26.44 -0.83 -1.39
CA SER A 129 -25.12 -0.79 -0.76
C SER A 129 -24.50 -2.19 -0.73
N TYR A 130 -23.32 -2.30 -1.32
CA TYR A 130 -22.64 -3.59 -1.45
C TYR A 130 -21.12 -3.42 -1.52
N ILE A 131 -20.42 -4.54 -1.41
CA ILE A 131 -18.99 -4.62 -1.63
C ILE A 131 -18.64 -5.51 -2.82
N ARG A 132 -17.44 -5.31 -3.36
CA ARG A 132 -16.81 -6.20 -4.35
C ARG A 132 -15.37 -6.43 -3.94
N LEU A 133 -14.89 -7.65 -4.08
CA LEU A 133 -13.54 -8.05 -3.70
C LEU A 133 -12.79 -8.53 -4.93
N PHE A 134 -11.49 -8.21 -4.98
CA PHE A 134 -10.66 -8.63 -6.09
C PHE A 134 -9.33 -9.20 -5.60
N LEU A 135 -8.70 -10.00 -6.47
CA LEU A 135 -7.35 -10.52 -6.31
C LEU A 135 -6.52 -10.04 -7.51
N PRO A 136 -5.88 -8.87 -7.43
CA PRO A 136 -5.01 -8.41 -8.50
C PRO A 136 -3.79 -9.34 -8.63
N PRO A 137 -3.19 -9.43 -9.83
CA PRO A 137 -2.00 -10.26 -10.07
C PRO A 137 -0.72 -9.64 -9.48
N ASP A 138 -0.73 -8.35 -9.13
CA ASP A 138 0.40 -7.66 -8.50
C ASP A 138 0.86 -8.37 -7.22
N ILE A 139 2.18 -8.48 -7.07
CA ILE A 139 2.80 -9.16 -5.93
C ILE A 139 2.95 -8.17 -4.77
N MET A 140 2.40 -8.52 -3.62
CA MET A 140 2.66 -7.82 -2.36
C MET A 140 3.99 -8.30 -1.78
N THR A 141 4.76 -7.38 -1.20
CA THR A 141 6.06 -7.68 -0.58
C THR A 141 6.25 -6.87 0.70
N PRO A 142 7.06 -7.35 1.68
CA PRO A 142 7.22 -6.67 2.97
C PRO A 142 7.70 -5.22 2.87
N ASP A 143 8.57 -4.90 1.91
CA ASP A 143 9.08 -3.54 1.67
C ASP A 143 7.98 -2.53 1.28
N LYS A 144 6.84 -3.02 0.79
CA LYS A 144 5.71 -2.17 0.43
C LYS A 144 4.76 -1.87 1.59
N ILE A 145 4.95 -2.49 2.76
CA ILE A 145 4.05 -2.35 3.93
C ILE A 145 3.90 -0.88 4.34
N GLN A 146 4.95 -0.07 4.27
CA GLN A 146 4.90 1.33 4.67
C GLN A 146 4.39 2.27 3.57
N LEU A 147 4.40 1.84 2.30
CA LEU A 147 3.99 2.66 1.18
C LEU A 147 2.49 2.99 1.22
N VAL A 148 2.12 4.11 0.60
CA VAL A 148 0.71 4.47 0.34
C VAL A 148 0.05 3.32 -0.41
N ASP A 149 -1.15 2.94 0.00
CA ASP A 149 -1.92 1.86 -0.62
C ASP A 149 -1.13 0.55 -0.75
N TYR A 150 -0.20 0.34 0.19
CA TYR A 150 0.73 -0.79 0.20
C TYR A 150 1.51 -0.95 -1.12
N GLY A 151 1.79 0.15 -1.82
CA GLY A 151 2.53 0.15 -3.08
C GLY A 151 1.77 -0.44 -4.27
N LEU A 152 0.45 -0.63 -4.17
CA LEU A 152 -0.38 -1.14 -5.26
C LEU A 152 -0.70 -0.02 -6.27
N THR A 153 0.14 0.16 -7.28
CA THR A 153 0.02 1.25 -8.26
C THR A 153 -0.93 0.93 -9.43
N ASN A 154 -1.12 -0.35 -9.76
CA ASN A 154 -1.89 -0.78 -10.93
C ASN A 154 -3.37 -1.10 -10.64
N LEU A 155 -3.90 -0.68 -9.48
CA LEU A 155 -5.28 -0.99 -9.10
C LEU A 155 -6.29 -0.48 -10.13
N LYS A 156 -6.18 0.77 -10.58
CA LYS A 156 -7.15 1.34 -11.54
C LYS A 156 -7.11 0.61 -12.90
N PRO A 157 -5.96 0.46 -13.59
CA PRO A 157 -5.89 -0.32 -14.83
C PRO A 157 -6.46 -1.73 -14.68
N PHE A 158 -6.15 -2.41 -13.56
CA PHE A 158 -6.69 -3.73 -13.27
C PHE A 158 -8.23 -3.71 -13.16
N LEU A 159 -8.78 -2.79 -12.36
CA LEU A 159 -10.22 -2.66 -12.18
C LEU A 159 -10.92 -2.35 -13.50
N ASP A 160 -10.38 -1.46 -14.33
CA ASP A 160 -11.00 -1.11 -15.62
C ASP A 160 -11.06 -2.29 -16.60
N ALA A 161 -10.05 -3.17 -16.58
CA ALA A 161 -9.97 -4.34 -17.45
C ALA A 161 -10.78 -5.55 -16.94
N GLU A 162 -10.73 -5.78 -15.62
CA GLU A 162 -11.20 -7.02 -14.99
C GLU A 162 -12.44 -6.81 -14.12
N PHE A 163 -13.08 -5.63 -14.18
CA PHE A 163 -14.20 -5.25 -13.31
C PHE A 163 -15.30 -6.30 -13.22
N ASN A 164 -15.67 -6.89 -14.36
CA ASN A 164 -16.78 -7.84 -14.47
C ASN A 164 -16.32 -9.29 -14.58
N ARG A 165 -15.08 -9.57 -14.20
CA ARG A 165 -14.48 -10.91 -14.29
C ARG A 165 -14.16 -11.43 -12.90
N PRO A 166 -14.29 -12.74 -12.66
CA PRO A 166 -13.82 -13.35 -11.42
C PRO A 166 -12.31 -13.21 -11.32
N SER A 167 -11.81 -13.03 -10.11
CA SER A 167 -10.36 -12.99 -9.83
C SER A 167 -9.92 -14.26 -9.10
N LEU A 168 -8.70 -14.71 -9.36
CA LEU A 168 -8.19 -16.02 -8.94
C LEU A 168 -6.70 -15.94 -8.65
N GLN A 169 -6.31 -16.52 -7.52
CA GLN A 169 -4.93 -16.76 -7.13
C GLN A 169 -4.72 -18.24 -6.83
N ARG A 170 -3.59 -18.78 -7.28
CA ARG A 170 -3.16 -20.15 -7.00
C ARG A 170 -1.68 -20.18 -6.73
N LYS A 171 -1.30 -20.90 -5.68
CA LYS A 171 0.10 -21.03 -5.28
C LYS A 171 0.31 -22.40 -4.63
N ILE A 172 1.49 -22.98 -4.84
CA ILE A 172 2.00 -24.07 -4.02
C ILE A 172 3.14 -23.47 -3.21
N LEU A 173 3.02 -23.48 -1.87
CA LEU A 173 4.02 -22.99 -0.95
C LEU A 173 4.87 -24.18 -0.49
N LYS A 174 6.16 -24.13 -0.76
CA LYS A 174 7.13 -25.08 -0.22
C LYS A 174 7.24 -24.96 1.31
N PRO A 175 7.86 -25.93 1.99
CA PRO A 175 8.18 -25.81 3.41
C PRO A 175 8.88 -24.49 3.73
N ASN A 176 8.38 -23.79 4.75
CA ASN A 176 8.83 -22.46 5.20
C ASN A 176 8.69 -21.34 4.16
N GLU A 177 7.97 -21.55 3.06
CA GLU A 177 7.66 -20.50 2.10
C GLU A 177 6.51 -19.63 2.63
N GLU A 178 6.58 -18.36 2.29
CA GLU A 178 5.54 -17.38 2.56
C GLU A 178 4.99 -16.78 1.27
N TYR A 179 3.73 -16.36 1.32
CA TYR A 179 3.05 -15.73 0.21
C TYR A 179 2.23 -14.55 0.69
N TYR A 180 2.52 -13.38 0.14
CA TYR A 180 1.76 -12.15 0.36
C TYR A 180 0.95 -11.83 -0.89
N PHE A 181 -0.29 -11.38 -0.71
CA PHE A 181 -1.14 -10.93 -1.80
C PHE A 181 -2.07 -9.80 -1.34
N TYR A 182 -2.47 -8.96 -2.29
CA TYR A 182 -3.41 -7.88 -2.07
C TYR A 182 -4.85 -8.34 -2.14
N ILE A 183 -5.72 -7.66 -1.39
CA ILE A 183 -7.17 -7.81 -1.46
C ILE A 183 -7.80 -6.43 -1.41
N PRO A 184 -7.93 -5.74 -2.57
CA PRO A 184 -8.74 -4.53 -2.66
C PRO A 184 -10.23 -4.86 -2.52
N ILE A 185 -10.93 -4.02 -1.77
CA ILE A 185 -12.38 -4.06 -1.59
C ILE A 185 -12.95 -2.74 -2.09
N LEU A 186 -13.88 -2.80 -3.05
CA LEU A 186 -14.68 -1.66 -3.47
C LEU A 186 -15.97 -1.61 -2.65
N LEU A 187 -16.35 -0.42 -2.21
CA LEU A 187 -17.58 -0.17 -1.47
C LEU A 187 -18.46 0.77 -2.29
N HIS A 188 -19.70 0.34 -2.58
CA HIS A 188 -20.71 1.18 -3.21
C HIS A 188 -21.71 1.67 -2.16
N GLN A 189 -21.96 2.99 -2.13
CA GLN A 189 -22.88 3.66 -1.20
C GLN A 189 -22.69 3.30 0.28
N ALA A 190 -21.48 2.90 0.65
CA ALA A 190 -21.16 2.43 1.99
C ALA A 190 -19.95 3.15 2.57
N ARG A 191 -19.94 3.24 3.90
CA ARG A 191 -18.86 3.85 4.69
C ARG A 191 -18.64 3.03 5.96
N GLY A 192 -17.43 3.09 6.48
CA GLY A 192 -17.07 2.45 7.73
C GLY A 192 -15.61 1.99 7.70
N THR A 193 -15.09 1.71 8.89
CA THR A 193 -13.76 1.13 9.02
C THR A 193 -13.82 -0.35 8.67
N ALA A 194 -13.06 -0.76 7.65
CA ALA A 194 -12.97 -2.16 7.25
C ALA A 194 -11.97 -2.93 8.14
N ARG A 195 -12.32 -4.17 8.47
CA ARG A 195 -11.45 -5.18 9.07
C ARG A 195 -11.73 -6.52 8.41
N THR A 196 -10.68 -7.26 8.10
CA THR A 196 -10.83 -8.53 7.39
C THR A 196 -10.00 -9.63 8.02
N ALA A 197 -10.42 -10.86 7.82
CA ALA A 197 -9.62 -12.02 8.16
C ALA A 197 -9.80 -13.12 7.11
N LEU A 198 -8.70 -13.74 6.70
CA LEU A 198 -8.74 -15.04 6.06
C LEU A 198 -8.94 -16.11 7.15
N VAL A 199 -10.08 -16.79 7.09
CA VAL A 199 -10.52 -17.79 8.07
C VAL A 199 -10.48 -19.16 7.41
N LEU A 200 -9.80 -20.09 8.07
CA LEU A 200 -9.71 -21.48 7.65
C LEU A 200 -10.64 -22.35 8.47
N LYS A 201 -11.44 -23.17 7.80
CA LYS A 201 -12.25 -24.23 8.41
C LYS A 201 -11.95 -25.53 7.66
N GLU A 202 -11.21 -26.42 8.31
CA GLU A 202 -10.65 -27.62 7.67
C GLU A 202 -9.85 -27.22 6.41
N HIS A 203 -10.32 -27.61 5.22
CA HIS A 203 -9.68 -27.28 3.94
C HIS A 203 -10.33 -26.09 3.22
N ASP A 204 -11.46 -25.58 3.70
CA ASP A 204 -12.20 -24.51 3.04
C ASP A 204 -11.79 -23.13 3.57
N LEU A 205 -11.56 -22.21 2.63
CA LEU A 205 -11.21 -20.83 2.92
C LEU A 205 -12.45 -19.93 2.88
N PHE A 206 -12.53 -19.07 3.89
CA PHE A 206 -13.51 -18.01 3.98
C PHE A 206 -12.82 -16.67 4.19
N TYR A 207 -13.32 -15.64 3.53
CA TYR A 207 -12.88 -14.28 3.76
C TYR A 207 -13.93 -13.53 4.56
N LYS A 208 -13.61 -13.23 5.82
CA LYS A 208 -14.47 -12.45 6.70
C LYS A 208 -14.25 -10.97 6.43
N VAL A 209 -15.33 -10.23 6.19
CA VAL A 209 -15.30 -8.77 6.03
C VAL A 209 -16.19 -8.16 7.10
N ASN A 210 -15.65 -7.20 7.85
CA ASN A 210 -16.39 -6.39 8.81
C ASN A 210 -16.24 -4.92 8.42
N ILE A 211 -17.34 -4.20 8.27
CA ILE A 211 -17.35 -2.76 7.97
C ILE A 211 -18.34 -2.09 8.92
N GLY A 212 -17.81 -1.34 9.89
CA GLY A 212 -18.63 -0.85 11.01
C GLY A 212 -19.25 -2.01 11.80
N GLU A 213 -20.57 -2.00 11.96
CA GLU A 213 -21.32 -3.06 12.65
C GLU A 213 -21.71 -4.23 11.74
N HIS A 214 -21.46 -4.10 10.43
CA HIS A 214 -21.88 -5.09 9.44
C HIS A 214 -20.77 -6.10 9.17
N SER A 215 -21.13 -7.38 9.07
CA SER A 215 -20.19 -8.47 8.86
C SER A 215 -20.72 -9.48 7.85
N THR A 216 -19.82 -10.06 7.07
CA THR A 216 -20.12 -11.21 6.21
C THR A 216 -18.94 -12.18 6.18
N LEU A 217 -19.24 -13.42 5.82
CA LEU A 217 -18.26 -14.49 5.64
C LEU A 217 -18.41 -15.07 4.23
N ILE A 218 -17.42 -14.81 3.38
CA ILE A 218 -17.48 -15.13 1.95
C ILE A 218 -16.69 -16.41 1.68
N PRO A 219 -17.29 -17.51 1.20
CA PRO A 219 -16.53 -18.67 0.76
C PRO A 219 -15.66 -18.28 -0.43
N CYS A 220 -14.35 -18.50 -0.32
CA CYS A 220 -13.39 -17.93 -1.26
C CYS A 220 -12.33 -18.89 -1.75
N GLY A 221 -12.33 -20.16 -1.35
CA GLY A 221 -11.40 -21.14 -1.92
C GLY A 221 -11.06 -22.27 -0.98
N ARG A 222 -9.85 -22.81 -1.14
CA ARG A 222 -9.35 -23.93 -0.35
C ARG A 222 -7.85 -23.84 -0.10
N ILE A 223 -7.41 -24.44 0.99
CA ILE A 223 -6.01 -24.60 1.33
C ILE A 223 -5.79 -25.94 2.02
N TYR A 224 -4.77 -26.69 1.61
CA TYR A 224 -4.50 -28.04 2.12
C TYR A 224 -3.06 -28.46 1.83
N PHE A 225 -2.52 -29.33 2.68
CA PHE A 225 -1.20 -29.93 2.47
C PHE A 225 -1.26 -31.05 1.42
N GLU A 226 -0.23 -31.17 0.60
CA GLU A 226 -0.09 -32.32 -0.30
C GLU A 226 0.20 -33.59 0.51
N ASN A 227 -0.61 -34.62 0.34
CA ASN A 227 -0.36 -35.94 0.94
C ASN A 227 0.83 -36.65 0.28
#